data_AF-A0A2U8PZW3-F1
#
_entry.id   AF-A0A2U8PZW3-F1
#
_cell.length_a   1.000
_cell.length_b   1.000
_cell.length_c   1.000
_cell.angle_alpha   90.00
_cell.angle_beta   90.00
_cell.angle_gamma   90.00
#
_symmetry.space_group_name_H-M   'P 1'
#
loop_
_entity.id
_entity.type
_entity.pdbx_description
1 polymer ?
#
loop_
_entity_poly.entity_id
_entity_poly.type
_entity_poly.pdbx_seq_one_letter_code
_entity_poly.pdbx_strand_id
1 'polypeptide(L)'
;MSWRKEQRRAERGYHHGNLKEALLQAALGLIAEKGAAGFTFADAARMAGVSAAAPYRHFRDRDELLSSIAQRGFEQFEARLTAAWDDGRPDTVTAFERVGKAYLAFAREEPAFYNAMFESGLPVDANPALQAASERAFNIIRAAAERLAALAPPGTPRPPAMMMALHIWSMAHGVASLFSRGDAARRKLPMSPDELLEAEVLIYLRGLGFPTDRRPPPRGPEPPPVPPEASSGSGGPPGGAPGGPWGKPK
;
A
#
# COMPACT_ATOMS: atom_id res chain seq x y z
N MET A 1 50.04 42.49 1.62
CA MET A 1 49.57 41.34 2.42
C MET A 1 48.08 41.14 2.21
N SER A 2 47.66 39.88 2.28
CA SER A 2 46.29 39.36 2.34
C SER A 2 45.60 39.04 1.01
N TRP A 3 45.38 37.73 0.86
CA TRP A 3 44.91 36.99 -0.30
C TRP A 3 43.37 36.88 -0.34
N ARG A 4 42.85 36.67 -1.55
CA ARG A 4 41.44 36.34 -1.85
C ARG A 4 41.00 35.09 -1.08
N LYS A 5 39.84 35.15 -0.42
CA LYS A 5 39.08 33.96 -0.02
C LYS A 5 38.07 33.65 -1.12
N GLU A 6 38.48 32.83 -2.08
CA GLU A 6 37.56 32.01 -2.85
C GLU A 6 36.87 31.05 -1.86
N GLN A 7 35.54 31.16 -1.77
CA GLN A 7 34.72 30.17 -1.10
C GLN A 7 34.83 28.85 -1.87
N ARG A 8 35.72 27.97 -1.42
CA ARG A 8 35.69 26.55 -1.78
C ARG A 8 34.33 25.99 -1.37
N ARG A 9 33.49 25.79 -2.39
CA ARG A 9 32.29 24.96 -2.34
C ARG A 9 32.70 23.64 -1.70
N ALA A 10 32.17 23.36 -0.52
CA ALA A 10 32.43 22.14 0.21
C ALA A 10 32.04 20.95 -0.67
N GLU A 11 33.05 20.28 -1.24
CA GLU A 11 32.96 18.96 -1.81
C GLU A 11 32.53 18.03 -0.67
N ARG A 12 31.21 17.83 -0.55
CA ARG A 12 30.65 16.75 0.26
C ARG A 12 31.14 15.46 -0.41
N GLY A 13 32.08 14.79 0.26
CA GLY A 13 32.69 13.55 -0.20
C GLY A 13 31.62 12.54 -0.61
N TYR A 14 31.47 12.37 -1.93
CA TYR A 14 30.65 11.33 -2.51
C TYR A 14 31.39 10.01 -2.35
N HIS A 15 30.70 8.97 -1.91
CA HIS A 15 31.26 7.67 -1.54
C HIS A 15 31.98 6.97 -2.71
N HIS A 16 33.25 7.29 -2.94
CA HIS A 16 34.09 6.60 -3.94
C HIS A 16 34.42 5.14 -3.59
N GLY A 17 33.95 4.61 -2.45
CA GLY A 17 34.24 3.26 -2.00
C GLY A 17 33.34 2.16 -2.57
N ASN A 18 32.15 2.49 -3.08
CA ASN A 18 31.22 1.48 -3.60
C ASN A 18 30.56 1.95 -4.90
N LEU A 19 31.30 1.83 -6.01
CA LEU A 19 30.83 2.17 -7.35
C LEU A 19 29.55 1.41 -7.72
N LYS A 20 29.43 0.14 -7.32
CA LYS A 20 28.20 -0.65 -7.55
C LYS A 20 27.00 0.03 -6.90
N GLU A 21 27.12 0.47 -5.66
CA GLU A 21 26.05 1.18 -4.96
C GLU A 21 25.77 2.55 -5.58
N ALA A 22 26.81 3.30 -5.94
CA ALA A 22 26.64 4.59 -6.61
C ALA A 22 25.87 4.48 -7.93
N LEU A 23 26.11 3.43 -8.71
CA LEU A 23 25.38 3.14 -9.96
C LEU A 23 23.93 2.74 -9.71
N LEU A 24 23.66 1.96 -8.66
CA LEU A 24 22.30 1.58 -8.28
C LEU A 24 21.50 2.80 -7.83
N GLN A 25 22.07 3.65 -6.98
CA GLN A 25 21.43 4.90 -6.56
C GLN A 25 21.23 5.86 -7.73
N ALA A 26 22.20 5.93 -8.64
CA ALA A 26 22.08 6.74 -9.84
C ALA A 26 20.94 6.24 -10.74
N ALA A 27 20.86 4.93 -10.98
CA ALA A 27 19.78 4.36 -11.76
C ALA A 27 18.41 4.53 -11.09
N LEU A 28 18.30 4.36 -9.77
CA LEU A 28 17.05 4.61 -9.04
C LEU A 28 16.53 6.04 -9.23
N GLY A 29 17.41 7.04 -9.17
CA GLY A 29 17.03 8.42 -9.45
C GLY A 29 16.57 8.63 -10.89
N LEU A 30 17.23 8.00 -11.87
CA LEU A 30 16.84 8.07 -13.28
C LEU A 30 15.49 7.38 -13.53
N ILE A 31 15.23 6.24 -12.87
CA ILE A 31 13.96 5.54 -12.97
C ILE A 31 12.83 6.39 -12.38
N ALA A 32 13.07 7.07 -11.26
CA ALA A 32 12.09 7.97 -10.66
C ALA A 32 11.71 9.14 -11.59
N GLU A 33 12.66 9.65 -12.37
CA GLU A 33 12.43 10.78 -13.29
C GLU A 33 11.87 10.35 -14.65
N LYS A 34 12.37 9.23 -15.21
CA LYS A 34 12.16 8.86 -16.62
C LYS A 34 11.52 7.50 -16.82
N GLY A 35 11.27 6.75 -15.74
CA GLY A 35 10.89 5.35 -15.78
C GLY A 35 12.06 4.43 -16.16
N ALA A 36 11.87 3.13 -15.98
CA ALA A 36 12.90 2.11 -16.21
C ALA A 36 13.34 2.07 -17.68
N ALA A 37 12.42 2.28 -18.62
CA ALA A 37 12.72 2.36 -20.06
C ALA A 37 13.45 3.66 -20.48
N GLY A 38 13.43 4.70 -19.65
CA GLY A 38 13.78 6.07 -20.06
C GLY A 38 15.25 6.48 -19.83
N PHE A 39 16.14 5.55 -19.48
CA PHE A 39 17.56 5.86 -19.27
C PHE A 39 18.49 4.85 -19.91
N THR A 40 19.69 5.30 -20.26
CA THR A 40 20.78 4.48 -20.78
C THR A 40 21.82 4.17 -19.70
N PHE A 41 22.63 3.13 -19.90
CA PHE A 41 23.72 2.80 -18.98
C PHE A 41 24.75 3.95 -18.83
N ALA A 42 24.95 4.71 -19.90
CA ALA A 42 25.79 5.91 -19.90
C ALA A 42 25.18 7.05 -19.05
N ASP A 43 23.85 7.20 -19.01
CA ASP A 43 23.19 8.16 -18.13
C ASP A 43 23.45 7.83 -16.66
N ALA A 44 23.38 6.55 -16.29
CA ALA A 44 23.68 6.10 -14.93
C ALA A 44 25.15 6.35 -14.55
N ALA A 45 26.08 6.10 -15.47
CA ALA A 45 27.51 6.40 -15.27
C ALA A 45 27.75 7.91 -15.03
N ARG A 46 27.15 8.75 -15.90
CA ARG A 46 27.26 10.21 -15.80
C ARG A 46 26.67 10.72 -14.49
N MET A 47 25.51 10.22 -14.10
CA MET A 47 24.84 10.62 -12.86
C MET A 47 25.58 10.13 -11.61
N ALA A 48 26.26 8.98 -11.67
CA ALA A 48 27.15 8.51 -10.62
C ALA A 48 28.50 9.26 -10.57
N GLY A 49 28.76 10.18 -11.50
CA GLY A 49 30.00 10.98 -11.54
C GLY A 49 31.24 10.19 -11.96
N VAL A 50 31.07 9.13 -12.75
CA VAL A 50 32.17 8.26 -13.20
C VAL A 50 32.32 8.25 -14.72
N SER A 51 33.45 7.72 -15.21
CA SER A 51 33.66 7.53 -16.64
C SER A 51 32.70 6.49 -17.22
N ALA A 52 32.40 6.60 -18.53
CA ALA A 52 31.50 5.67 -19.22
C ALA A 52 31.96 4.20 -19.17
N ALA A 53 33.27 3.95 -18.99
CA ALA A 53 33.82 2.60 -18.90
C ALA A 53 33.76 2.00 -17.48
N ALA A 54 33.64 2.82 -16.43
CA ALA A 54 33.69 2.36 -15.04
C ALA A 54 32.56 1.37 -14.66
N PRO A 55 31.29 1.54 -15.10
CA PRO A 55 30.20 0.64 -14.75
C PRO A 55 30.39 -0.81 -15.19
N TYR A 56 31.08 -1.03 -16.31
CA TYR A 56 31.30 -2.36 -16.90
C TYR A 56 32.09 -3.31 -16.00
N ARG A 57 32.74 -2.81 -14.94
CA ARG A 57 33.41 -3.62 -13.92
C ARG A 57 32.43 -4.27 -12.93
N HIS A 58 31.17 -3.84 -12.92
CA HIS A 58 30.15 -4.27 -11.96
C HIS A 58 28.88 -4.81 -12.61
N PHE A 59 28.52 -4.30 -13.79
CA PHE A 59 27.37 -4.75 -14.57
C PHE A 59 27.76 -4.80 -16.05
N ARG A 60 27.44 -5.90 -16.73
CA ARG A 60 27.65 -6.11 -18.15
C ARG A 60 26.91 -5.09 -19.01
N ASP A 61 25.69 -4.76 -18.59
CA ASP A 61 24.79 -3.87 -19.33
C ASP A 61 23.73 -3.23 -18.41
N ARG A 62 22.84 -2.45 -19.03
CA ARG A 62 21.69 -1.81 -18.37
C ARG A 62 20.73 -2.84 -17.77
N ASP A 63 20.54 -3.97 -18.42
CA ASP A 63 19.53 -4.95 -18.04
C ASP A 63 19.99 -5.74 -16.81
N GLU A 64 21.29 -6.01 -16.67
CA GLU A 64 21.87 -6.56 -15.44
C GLU A 64 21.77 -5.56 -14.27
N LEU A 65 22.02 -4.27 -14.54
CA LEU A 65 21.82 -3.22 -13.53
C LEU A 65 20.36 -3.16 -13.06
N LEU A 66 19.42 -3.13 -14.01
CA LEU A 66 17.97 -3.14 -13.72
C LEU A 66 17.54 -4.42 -13.00
N SER A 67 18.05 -5.60 -13.40
CA SER A 67 17.78 -6.87 -12.73
C SER A 67 18.24 -6.83 -11.28
N SER A 68 19.41 -6.25 -11.01
CA SER A 68 19.91 -6.07 -9.65
C SER A 68 19.06 -5.09 -8.82
N ILE A 69 18.49 -4.05 -9.44
CA ILE A 69 17.56 -3.12 -8.78
C ILE A 69 16.24 -3.81 -8.49
N ALA A 70 15.68 -4.52 -9.47
CA ALA A 70 14.43 -5.26 -9.33
C ALA A 70 14.55 -6.34 -8.25
N GLN A 71 15.68 -7.06 -8.18
CA GLN A 71 15.93 -8.04 -7.13
C GLN A 71 15.87 -7.40 -5.73
N ARG A 72 16.59 -6.28 -5.52
CA ARG A 72 16.53 -5.52 -4.25
C ARG A 72 15.13 -4.96 -3.97
N GLY A 73 14.40 -4.60 -5.02
CA GLY A 73 13.00 -4.19 -4.93
C GLY A 73 12.13 -5.31 -4.39
N PHE A 74 12.22 -6.52 -4.98
CA PHE A 74 11.49 -7.69 -4.51
C PHE A 74 11.87 -8.11 -3.09
N GLU A 75 13.14 -8.03 -2.69
CA GLU A 75 13.57 -8.32 -1.32
C GLU A 75 12.96 -7.35 -0.29
N GLN A 76 12.93 -6.05 -0.60
CA GLN A 76 12.28 -5.06 0.25
C GLN A 76 10.76 -5.24 0.27
N PHE A 77 10.19 -5.56 -0.88
CA PHE A 77 8.76 -5.80 -1.04
C PHE A 77 8.31 -7.04 -0.25
N GLU A 78 9.03 -8.15 -0.37
CA GLU A 78 8.87 -9.37 0.41
C GLU A 78 8.86 -9.06 1.92
N ALA A 79 9.83 -8.27 2.41
CA ALA A 79 9.90 -7.91 3.81
C ALA A 79 8.67 -7.13 4.29
N ARG A 80 8.17 -6.17 3.49
CA ARG A 80 6.97 -5.39 3.83
C ARG A 80 5.71 -6.25 3.81
N LEU A 81 5.54 -7.10 2.79
CA LEU A 81 4.39 -8.00 2.71
C LEU A 81 4.40 -9.02 3.86
N THR A 82 5.57 -9.55 4.21
CA THR A 82 5.74 -10.49 5.33
C THR A 82 5.35 -9.83 6.65
N ALA A 83 5.84 -8.62 6.91
CA ALA A 83 5.49 -7.87 8.13
C ALA A 83 3.99 -7.53 8.18
N ALA A 84 3.39 -7.19 7.04
CA ALA A 84 1.95 -6.92 6.97
C ALA A 84 1.10 -8.17 7.21
N TRP A 85 1.53 -9.30 6.66
CA TRP A 85 0.87 -10.60 6.81
C TRP A 85 0.90 -11.09 8.25
N ASP A 86 2.05 -10.99 8.92
CA ASP A 86 2.23 -11.30 10.34
C ASP A 86 1.63 -12.66 10.77
N ASP A 87 1.86 -13.68 9.95
CA ASP A 87 1.29 -15.03 10.11
C ASP A 87 -0.26 -15.03 10.30
N GLY A 88 -0.95 -14.14 9.59
CA GLY A 88 -2.41 -14.08 9.59
C GLY A 88 -3.03 -13.55 10.90
N ARG A 89 -2.28 -12.82 11.73
CA ARG A 89 -2.76 -12.26 13.01
C ARG A 89 -3.39 -10.86 12.88
N PRO A 90 -4.27 -10.44 13.80
CA PRO A 90 -4.94 -11.25 14.82
C PRO A 90 -5.95 -12.22 14.21
N ASP A 91 -6.45 -11.91 13.01
CA ASP A 91 -7.26 -12.79 12.19
C ASP A 91 -6.86 -12.65 10.71
N THR A 92 -7.19 -13.68 9.94
CA THR A 92 -6.73 -13.82 8.55
C THR A 92 -7.27 -12.75 7.63
N VAL A 93 -8.52 -12.28 7.81
CA VAL A 93 -9.11 -11.26 6.94
C VAL A 93 -8.43 -9.92 7.19
N THR A 94 -8.27 -9.52 8.45
CA THR A 94 -7.56 -8.29 8.82
C THR A 94 -6.10 -8.32 8.34
N ALA A 95 -5.39 -9.44 8.50
CA ALA A 95 -4.03 -9.60 8.01
C ALA A 95 -3.94 -9.49 6.49
N PHE A 96 -4.91 -10.08 5.80
CA PHE A 96 -5.01 -10.04 4.35
C PHE A 96 -5.25 -8.61 3.83
N GLU A 97 -6.14 -7.84 4.46
CA GLU A 97 -6.33 -6.42 4.15
C GLU A 97 -5.02 -5.61 4.33
N ARG A 98 -4.23 -5.89 5.38
CA ARG A 98 -2.94 -5.23 5.59
C ARG A 98 -1.93 -5.55 4.49
N VAL A 99 -1.90 -6.79 3.97
CA VAL A 99 -1.04 -7.17 2.83
C VAL A 99 -1.38 -6.32 1.60
N GLY A 100 -2.66 -6.13 1.30
CA GLY A 100 -3.10 -5.24 0.22
C GLY A 100 -2.65 -3.79 0.42
N LYS A 101 -2.81 -3.24 1.64
CA LYS A 101 -2.34 -1.88 1.97
C LYS A 101 -0.82 -1.75 1.87
N ALA A 102 -0.07 -2.75 2.30
CA ALA A 102 1.39 -2.78 2.18
C ALA A 102 1.84 -2.84 0.71
N TYR A 103 1.10 -3.54 -0.15
CA TYR A 103 1.31 -3.53 -1.60
C TYR A 103 1.23 -2.11 -2.16
N LEU A 104 0.11 -1.42 -1.91
CA LEU A 104 -0.14 -0.07 -2.41
C LEU A 104 0.85 0.96 -1.81
N ALA A 105 1.18 0.81 -0.53
CA ALA A 105 2.15 1.65 0.15
C ALA A 105 3.54 1.53 -0.49
N PHE A 106 4.00 0.31 -0.79
CA PHE A 106 5.28 0.12 -1.48
C PHE A 106 5.28 0.78 -2.88
N ALA A 107 4.23 0.59 -3.66
CA ALA A 107 4.12 1.21 -4.99
C ALA A 107 4.22 2.75 -4.93
N ARG A 108 3.62 3.35 -3.90
CA ARG A 108 3.62 4.80 -3.67
C ARG A 108 4.94 5.34 -3.11
N GLU A 109 5.53 4.63 -2.15
CA GLU A 109 6.71 5.09 -1.39
C GLU A 109 8.02 4.77 -2.10
N GLU A 110 8.04 3.68 -2.88
CA GLU A 110 9.22 3.20 -3.61
C GLU A 110 8.96 3.10 -5.13
N PRO A 111 8.50 4.18 -5.80
CA PRO A 111 8.03 4.12 -7.18
C PRO A 111 9.12 3.69 -8.17
N ALA A 112 10.40 4.01 -7.89
CA ALA A 112 11.52 3.57 -8.72
C ALA A 112 11.75 2.06 -8.64
N PHE A 113 11.68 1.47 -7.44
CA PHE A 113 11.76 0.02 -7.29
C PHE A 113 10.55 -0.66 -7.90
N TYR A 114 9.34 -0.14 -7.65
CA TYR A 114 8.12 -0.67 -8.25
C TYR A 114 8.19 -0.69 -9.78
N ASN A 115 8.65 0.40 -10.39
CA ASN A 115 8.81 0.48 -11.84
C ASN A 115 9.90 -0.48 -12.36
N ALA A 116 11.01 -0.65 -11.65
CA ALA A 116 12.04 -1.63 -12.02
C ALA A 116 11.52 -3.08 -11.96
N MET A 117 10.70 -3.41 -10.95
CA MET A 117 10.16 -4.75 -10.72
C MET A 117 9.09 -5.14 -11.74
N PHE A 118 8.16 -4.22 -12.05
CA PHE A 118 6.94 -4.57 -12.80
C PHE A 118 6.83 -3.90 -14.17
N GLU A 119 7.55 -2.81 -14.43
CA GLU A 119 7.38 -1.97 -15.63
C GLU A 119 8.66 -1.90 -16.49
N SER A 120 9.73 -2.60 -16.12
CA SER A 120 11.02 -2.56 -16.83
C SER A 120 11.02 -3.33 -18.16
N GLY A 121 10.05 -4.22 -18.36
CA GLY A 121 9.99 -5.12 -19.52
C GLY A 121 11.02 -6.25 -19.50
N LEU A 122 11.78 -6.39 -18.41
CA LEU A 122 12.74 -7.46 -18.26
C LEU A 122 12.05 -8.77 -17.86
N PRO A 123 12.39 -9.91 -18.50
CA PRO A 123 11.95 -11.20 -18.03
C PRO A 123 12.51 -11.48 -16.63
N VAL A 124 11.64 -11.79 -15.67
CA VAL A 124 12.03 -12.09 -14.28
C VAL A 124 12.91 -13.33 -14.20
N ASP A 125 12.75 -14.27 -15.13
CA ASP A 125 13.52 -15.51 -15.27
C ASP A 125 14.87 -15.32 -15.98
N ALA A 126 15.20 -14.11 -16.45
CA ALA A 126 16.51 -13.81 -17.03
C ALA A 126 17.65 -13.89 -16.01
N ASN A 127 17.34 -13.82 -14.71
CA ASN A 127 18.29 -13.94 -13.61
C ASN A 127 17.70 -14.82 -12.49
N PRO A 128 18.33 -15.96 -12.12
CA PRO A 128 17.82 -16.84 -11.08
C PRO A 128 17.61 -16.19 -9.72
N ALA A 129 18.44 -15.22 -9.34
CA ALA A 129 18.30 -14.51 -8.07
C ALA A 129 17.10 -13.55 -8.09
N LEU A 130 16.86 -12.90 -9.23
CA LEU A 130 15.66 -12.07 -9.45
C LEU A 130 14.40 -12.93 -9.40
N GLN A 131 14.39 -14.06 -10.11
CA GLN A 131 13.29 -15.01 -10.09
C GLN A 131 12.97 -15.49 -8.68
N ALA A 132 13.98 -15.95 -7.94
CA ALA A 132 13.79 -16.41 -6.56
C ALA A 132 13.24 -15.31 -5.65
N ALA A 133 13.70 -14.06 -5.79
CA ALA A 133 13.16 -12.94 -5.01
C ALA A 133 11.70 -12.62 -5.35
N SER A 134 11.36 -12.61 -6.64
CA SER A 134 9.98 -12.41 -7.11
C SER A 134 9.04 -13.50 -6.60
N GLU A 135 9.47 -14.77 -6.67
CA GLU A 135 8.69 -15.91 -6.19
C GLU A 135 8.47 -15.86 -4.67
N ARG A 136 9.48 -15.50 -3.87
CA ARG A 136 9.30 -15.34 -2.42
C ARG A 136 8.30 -14.24 -2.08
N ALA A 137 8.36 -13.09 -2.73
CA ALA A 137 7.40 -12.02 -2.53
C ALA A 137 5.96 -12.45 -2.89
N PHE A 138 5.77 -13.10 -4.04
CA PHE A 138 4.47 -13.61 -4.47
C PHE A 138 3.93 -14.71 -3.55
N ASN A 139 4.82 -15.54 -2.99
CA ASN A 139 4.44 -16.60 -2.05
C ASN A 139 3.74 -16.07 -0.80
N ILE A 140 3.98 -14.82 -0.38
CA ILE A 140 3.22 -14.21 0.72
C ILE A 140 1.75 -14.04 0.36
N ILE A 141 1.46 -13.55 -0.85
CA ILE A 141 0.09 -13.40 -1.37
C ILE A 141 -0.57 -14.76 -1.52
N ARG A 142 0.16 -15.75 -2.06
CA ARG A 142 -0.31 -17.13 -2.20
C ARG A 142 -0.66 -17.74 -0.85
N ALA A 143 0.22 -17.66 0.14
CA ALA A 143 -0.01 -18.20 1.47
C ALA A 143 -1.21 -17.53 2.15
N ALA A 144 -1.37 -16.21 1.96
CA ALA A 144 -2.52 -15.47 2.47
C ALA A 144 -3.84 -15.95 1.83
N ALA A 145 -3.85 -16.16 0.50
CA ALA A 145 -4.99 -16.72 -0.22
C ALA A 145 -5.31 -18.17 0.20
N GLU A 146 -4.30 -18.99 0.46
CA GLU A 146 -4.47 -20.36 0.97
C GLU A 146 -5.11 -20.39 2.36
N ARG A 147 -4.63 -19.53 3.28
CA ARG A 147 -5.19 -19.44 4.62
C ARG A 147 -6.61 -18.90 4.61
N LEU A 148 -6.88 -17.91 3.77
CA LEU A 148 -8.23 -17.41 3.53
C LEU A 148 -9.13 -18.54 2.99
N ALA A 149 -8.67 -19.27 1.97
CA ALA A 149 -9.38 -20.42 1.43
C ALA A 149 -9.65 -21.50 2.49
N ALA A 150 -8.80 -21.66 3.51
CA ALA A 150 -9.04 -22.61 4.59
C ALA A 150 -10.16 -22.19 5.57
N LEU A 151 -10.56 -20.91 5.62
CA LEU A 151 -11.59 -20.43 6.54
C LEU A 151 -13.01 -20.81 6.12
N ALA A 152 -13.27 -20.97 4.82
CA ALA A 152 -14.64 -21.18 4.35
C ALA A 152 -15.07 -22.65 4.50
N PRO A 153 -16.35 -22.92 4.84
CA PRO A 153 -16.83 -24.26 5.18
C PRO A 153 -16.51 -25.31 4.10
N PRO A 154 -16.27 -26.57 4.49
CA PRO A 154 -16.11 -27.68 3.55
C PRO A 154 -17.27 -27.73 2.54
N GLY A 155 -16.95 -27.98 1.28
CA GLY A 155 -17.95 -28.09 0.21
C GLY A 155 -18.46 -26.78 -0.38
N THR A 156 -18.08 -25.60 0.16
CA THR A 156 -18.43 -24.32 -0.47
C THR A 156 -17.58 -24.13 -1.73
N PRO A 157 -18.18 -24.07 -2.95
CA PRO A 157 -17.42 -23.95 -4.20
C PRO A 157 -16.57 -22.67 -4.24
N ARG A 158 -15.30 -22.79 -4.64
CA ARG A 158 -14.39 -21.66 -4.83
C ARG A 158 -13.29 -22.00 -5.83
N PRO A 159 -12.65 -21.01 -6.46
CA PRO A 159 -11.45 -21.23 -7.26
C PRO A 159 -10.31 -21.85 -6.44
N PRO A 160 -9.33 -22.51 -7.08
CA PRO A 160 -8.09 -22.91 -6.41
C PRO A 160 -7.39 -21.72 -5.77
N ALA A 161 -6.69 -21.92 -4.64
CA ALA A 161 -6.02 -20.84 -3.91
C ALA A 161 -5.03 -20.04 -4.77
N MET A 162 -4.34 -20.70 -5.71
CA MET A 162 -3.48 -20.02 -6.69
C MET A 162 -4.27 -19.02 -7.55
N MET A 163 -5.44 -19.43 -8.05
CA MET A 163 -6.30 -18.54 -8.84
C MET A 163 -6.80 -17.37 -7.99
N MET A 164 -7.12 -17.61 -6.72
CA MET A 164 -7.45 -16.54 -5.79
C MET A 164 -6.30 -15.56 -5.60
N ALA A 165 -5.08 -16.05 -5.37
CA ALA A 165 -3.87 -15.23 -5.24
C ALA A 165 -3.63 -14.36 -6.48
N LEU A 166 -3.83 -14.92 -7.68
CA LEU A 166 -3.71 -14.19 -8.95
C LEU A 166 -4.78 -13.11 -9.10
N HIS A 167 -6.03 -13.36 -8.72
CA HIS A 167 -7.07 -12.33 -8.72
C HIS A 167 -6.72 -11.17 -7.78
N ILE A 168 -6.26 -11.49 -6.58
CA ILE A 168 -5.86 -10.51 -5.56
C ILE A 168 -4.67 -9.68 -6.05
N TRP A 169 -3.65 -10.34 -6.59
CA TRP A 169 -2.50 -9.67 -7.17
C TRP A 169 -2.94 -8.76 -8.33
N SER A 170 -3.82 -9.23 -9.21
CA SER A 170 -4.37 -8.44 -10.32
C SER A 170 -5.09 -7.17 -9.83
N MET A 171 -5.95 -7.27 -8.81
CA MET A 171 -6.64 -6.13 -8.20
C MET A 171 -5.64 -5.12 -7.61
N ALA A 172 -4.74 -5.58 -6.72
CA ALA A 172 -3.76 -4.71 -6.07
C ALA A 172 -2.81 -4.05 -7.08
N HIS A 173 -2.33 -4.82 -8.06
CA HIS A 173 -1.44 -4.34 -9.12
C HIS A 173 -2.16 -3.36 -10.05
N GLY A 174 -3.40 -3.65 -10.45
CA GLY A 174 -4.22 -2.76 -11.27
C GLY A 174 -4.47 -1.42 -10.58
N VAL A 175 -4.85 -1.44 -9.30
CA VAL A 175 -5.01 -0.22 -8.49
C VAL A 175 -3.68 0.52 -8.38
N ALA A 176 -2.59 -0.15 -8.01
CA ALA A 176 -1.27 0.48 -7.94
C ALA A 176 -0.88 1.15 -9.27
N SER A 177 -0.98 0.44 -10.40
CA SER A 177 -0.60 0.96 -11.70
C SER A 177 -1.52 2.10 -12.20
N LEU A 178 -2.81 2.10 -11.85
CA LEU A 178 -3.72 3.22 -12.14
C LEU A 178 -3.35 4.49 -11.36
N PHE A 179 -2.91 4.36 -10.11
CA PHE A 179 -2.59 5.49 -9.24
C PHE A 179 -1.12 5.94 -9.30
N SER A 180 -0.22 5.11 -9.84
CA SER A 180 1.19 5.43 -10.06
C SER A 180 1.44 6.32 -11.28
N ARG A 181 0.46 6.46 -12.19
CA ARG A 181 0.58 7.40 -13.33
C ARG A 181 0.64 8.84 -12.82
N GLY A 182 1.78 9.48 -13.04
CA GLY A 182 2.04 10.89 -12.72
C GLY A 182 1.83 11.85 -13.91
N ASP A 183 1.37 11.36 -15.05
CA ASP A 183 1.20 12.18 -16.25
C ASP A 183 -0.08 13.03 -16.23
N ALA A 184 -0.11 14.05 -17.10
CA ALA A 184 -1.25 14.95 -17.25
C ALA A 184 -2.53 14.26 -17.74
N ALA A 185 -2.45 13.02 -18.23
CA ALA A 185 -3.59 12.21 -18.65
C ALA A 185 -4.21 11.43 -17.48
N ARG A 186 -3.66 11.54 -16.26
CA ARG A 186 -4.20 10.91 -15.06
C ARG A 186 -5.65 11.34 -14.82
N ARG A 187 -6.55 10.36 -14.81
CA ARG A 187 -7.94 10.56 -14.37
C ARG A 187 -7.98 10.91 -12.89
N LYS A 188 -8.66 12.00 -12.53
CA LYS A 188 -8.99 12.31 -11.13
C LYS A 188 -10.04 11.31 -10.64
N LEU A 189 -9.68 10.53 -9.63
CA LEU A 189 -10.58 9.55 -9.00
C LEU A 189 -11.07 10.11 -7.66
N PRO A 190 -12.37 9.94 -7.33
CA PRO A 190 -12.96 10.48 -6.10
C PRO A 190 -12.66 9.66 -4.83
N MET A 191 -11.87 8.59 -4.94
CA MET A 191 -11.48 7.70 -3.85
C MET A 191 -9.96 7.47 -3.86
N SER A 192 -9.44 7.07 -2.71
CA SER A 192 -8.05 6.66 -2.51
C SER A 192 -7.78 5.25 -3.09
N PRO A 193 -6.50 4.91 -3.37
CA PRO A 193 -6.11 3.54 -3.74
C PRO A 193 -6.60 2.50 -2.73
N ASP A 194 -6.45 2.81 -1.43
CA ASP A 194 -6.82 1.92 -0.33
C ASP A 194 -8.32 1.64 -0.30
N GLU A 195 -9.17 2.67 -0.46
CA GLU A 195 -10.63 2.51 -0.51
C GLU A 195 -11.07 1.68 -1.72
N LEU A 196 -10.42 1.87 -2.88
CA LEU A 196 -10.75 1.13 -4.09
C LEU A 196 -10.41 -0.36 -3.94
N LEU A 197 -9.20 -0.67 -3.47
CA LEU A 197 -8.77 -2.05 -3.24
C LEU A 197 -9.59 -2.73 -2.12
N GLU A 198 -9.90 -2.02 -1.03
CA GLU A 198 -10.76 -2.54 0.04
C GLU A 198 -12.14 -2.93 -0.52
N ALA A 199 -12.75 -2.07 -1.34
CA ALA A 199 -14.04 -2.38 -1.96
C ALA A 199 -13.97 -3.59 -2.92
N GLU A 200 -12.95 -3.66 -3.78
CA GLU A 200 -12.73 -4.78 -4.71
C GLU A 200 -12.57 -6.12 -3.96
N VAL A 201 -11.72 -6.13 -2.92
CA VAL A 201 -11.50 -7.32 -2.08
C VAL A 201 -12.78 -7.71 -1.35
N LEU A 202 -13.52 -6.78 -0.75
CA LEU A 202 -14.78 -7.09 -0.06
C LEU A 202 -15.82 -7.70 -1.00
N ILE A 203 -15.98 -7.16 -2.21
CA ILE A 203 -16.87 -7.71 -3.24
C ILE A 203 -16.44 -9.12 -3.63
N TYR A 204 -15.14 -9.32 -3.85
CA TYR A 204 -14.56 -10.61 -4.20
C TYR A 204 -14.80 -11.66 -3.11
N LEU A 205 -14.47 -11.32 -1.85
CA LEU A 205 -14.66 -12.20 -0.69
C LEU A 205 -16.13 -12.56 -0.47
N ARG A 206 -17.03 -11.58 -0.58
CA ARG A 206 -18.48 -11.81 -0.49
C ARG A 206 -18.97 -12.71 -1.62
N GLY A 207 -18.48 -12.52 -2.84
CA GLY A 207 -18.80 -13.38 -3.99
C GLY A 207 -18.34 -14.83 -3.82
N LEU A 208 -17.30 -15.06 -3.01
CA LEU A 208 -16.82 -16.39 -2.62
C LEU A 208 -17.47 -16.94 -1.34
N GLY A 209 -18.44 -16.23 -0.75
CA GLY A 209 -19.17 -16.68 0.44
C GLY A 209 -18.42 -16.48 1.77
N PHE A 210 -17.36 -15.66 1.80
CA PHE A 210 -16.70 -15.32 3.06
C PHE A 210 -17.54 -14.33 3.89
N PRO A 211 -17.60 -14.49 5.23
CA PRO A 211 -18.19 -13.48 6.10
C PRO A 211 -17.35 -12.21 6.02
N THR A 212 -17.93 -11.16 5.44
CA THR A 212 -17.29 -9.83 5.26
C THR A 212 -17.87 -8.78 6.21
N ASP A 213 -18.93 -9.13 6.94
CA ASP A 213 -19.47 -8.26 7.97
C ASP A 213 -18.47 -8.23 9.13
N ARG A 214 -17.77 -7.11 9.32
CA ARG A 214 -16.99 -6.86 10.54
C ARG A 214 -17.97 -6.97 11.71
N ARG A 215 -17.94 -8.09 12.44
CA ARG A 215 -18.75 -8.23 13.66
C ARG A 215 -18.36 -7.04 14.56
N PRO A 216 -19.30 -6.15 14.95
CA PRO A 216 -18.96 -5.09 15.86
C PRO A 216 -18.37 -5.71 17.13
N PRO A 217 -17.39 -5.06 17.79
CA PRO A 217 -16.89 -5.54 19.07
C PRO A 217 -18.09 -5.83 19.99
N PRO A 218 -18.05 -6.89 20.82
CA PRO A 218 -19.14 -7.18 21.73
C PRO A 218 -19.47 -5.90 22.49
N ARG A 219 -20.73 -5.45 22.41
CA ARG A 219 -21.18 -4.32 23.23
C ARG A 219 -20.83 -4.69 24.66
N GLY A 220 -20.09 -3.82 25.34
CA GLY A 220 -19.86 -3.96 26.78
C GLY A 220 -21.20 -4.11 27.52
N PRO A 221 -21.19 -4.60 28.77
CA PRO A 221 -22.42 -4.77 29.54
C PRO A 221 -23.24 -3.48 29.47
N GLU A 222 -24.52 -3.64 29.10
CA GLU A 222 -25.47 -2.54 29.01
C GLU A 222 -25.50 -1.82 30.36
N PRO A 223 -25.36 -0.47 30.39
CA PRO A 223 -25.43 0.25 31.64
C PRO A 223 -26.77 -0.05 32.33
N PRO A 224 -26.78 -0.17 33.67
CA PRO A 224 -28.01 -0.45 34.40
C PRO A 224 -29.08 0.59 34.05
N PRO A 225 -30.36 0.20 33.97
CA PRO A 225 -31.43 1.11 33.63
C PRO A 225 -31.43 2.31 34.58
N VAL A 226 -31.51 3.51 34.02
CA VAL A 226 -31.58 4.74 34.79
C VAL A 226 -32.88 4.71 35.62
N PRO A 227 -32.81 4.83 36.96
CA PRO A 227 -34.01 4.83 37.78
C PRO A 227 -34.91 6.03 37.41
N PRO A 228 -36.24 5.88 37.48
CA PRO A 228 -37.16 6.95 37.13
C PRO A 228 -36.91 8.16 38.03
N GLU A 229 -36.80 9.34 37.43
CA GLU A 229 -36.70 10.61 38.16
C GLU A 229 -37.91 10.73 39.09
N ALA A 230 -37.64 10.87 40.39
CA ALA A 230 -38.67 11.19 41.36
C ALA A 230 -39.24 12.58 41.01
N SER A 231 -40.49 12.60 40.54
CA SER A 231 -41.25 13.83 40.33
C SER A 231 -41.32 14.59 41.65
N SER A 232 -40.53 15.66 41.78
CA SER A 232 -40.67 16.60 42.88
C SER A 232 -41.91 17.46 42.63
N GLY A 233 -43.06 16.92 43.04
CA GLY A 233 -44.30 17.69 43.14
C GLY A 233 -44.14 18.76 44.22
N SER A 234 -43.79 19.97 43.81
CA SER A 234 -43.92 21.16 44.65
C SER A 234 -45.33 21.72 44.49
N GLY A 235 -46.10 21.66 45.58
CA GLY A 235 -47.43 22.25 45.66
C GLY A 235 -47.37 23.77 45.65
N GLY A 236 -48.23 24.39 44.84
CA GLY A 236 -48.59 25.79 44.91
C GLY A 236 -50.03 25.95 45.43
N PRO A 237 -50.33 26.94 46.29
CA PRO A 237 -51.60 27.05 47.03
C PRO A 237 -52.71 27.74 46.21
N PRO A 238 -53.99 27.69 46.67
CA PRO A 238 -55.14 28.11 45.89
C PRO A 238 -55.40 29.61 46.01
N GLY A 239 -55.88 30.24 44.93
CA GLY A 239 -56.27 31.65 44.99
C GLY A 239 -57.00 32.19 43.77
N GLY A 240 -58.32 32.36 43.90
CA GLY A 240 -59.04 33.54 43.40
C GLY A 240 -59.64 33.49 41.99
N ALA A 241 -60.96 33.27 41.92
CA ALA A 241 -61.84 33.85 40.89
C ALA A 241 -62.65 34.99 41.56
N PRO A 242 -63.10 36.04 40.85
CA PRO A 242 -64.39 35.90 40.11
C PRO A 242 -64.60 36.81 38.86
N GLY A 243 -65.61 36.43 38.05
CA GLY A 243 -66.37 37.27 37.09
C GLY A 243 -65.82 37.29 35.65
N GLY A 244 -66.44 36.75 34.59
CA GLY A 244 -67.86 36.69 34.18
C GLY A 244 -68.13 37.74 33.07
N PRO A 245 -69.10 37.61 32.15
CA PRO A 245 -70.05 36.53 31.86
C PRO A 245 -70.13 36.12 30.36
N TRP A 246 -70.67 34.92 30.09
CA TRP A 246 -71.01 34.45 28.75
C TRP A 246 -72.33 35.05 28.22
N GLY A 247 -72.42 35.14 26.89
CA GLY A 247 -73.52 35.74 26.14
C GLY A 247 -74.88 35.03 26.17
N LYS A 248 -75.85 35.67 25.53
CA LYS A 248 -77.17 35.10 25.19
C LYS A 248 -77.25 34.80 23.69
N PRO A 249 -78.04 33.80 23.29
CA PRO A 249 -79.03 34.09 22.26
C PRO A 249 -80.42 33.49 22.54
N LYS A 250 -81.43 34.28 22.14
CA LYS A 250 -82.89 34.04 22.10
C LYS A 250 -83.64 33.93 23.42
#